data_AF-A0A259AEU5-F1
#
_entry.id   AF-A0A259AEU5-F1
#
_cell.length_a   1.000
_cell.length_b   1.000
_cell.length_c   1.000
_cell.angle_alpha   90.00
_cell.angle_beta   90.00
_cell.angle_gamma   90.00
#
_symmetry.space_group_name_H-M   'P 1'
#
loop_
_entity.id
_entity.type
_entity.pdbx_description
1 polymer ?
#
loop_
_entity_poly.entity_id
_entity_poly.type
_entity_poly.pdbx_seq_one_letter_code
_entity_poly.pdbx_strand_id
1 'polypeptide(L)'
;MTTLEKTITIEETALARLDREGRLLNAVLKAPTKKPGRFGFRGDIALKFQAQVADEKRPPDFSIEQVLTVVQAGEPTIPILVGYIHSFAYLSVAAEVLKGLLSPTGTYFIFANNIDLLAKYKVVIDGITFFVLPCDESTVWKEMMDLMSIDKNDVKKLDTAGKLDHLLDAAIGFNE
;
A
#
# COMPACT_ATOMS: atom_id res chain seq x y z
N MET A 1 28.59 15.33 20.21
CA MET A 1 27.23 14.90 20.59
C MET A 1 26.57 14.35 19.34
N THR A 2 26.56 13.03 19.19
CA THR A 2 25.78 12.37 18.13
C THR A 2 24.35 12.35 18.64
N THR A 3 23.48 13.18 18.06
CA THR A 3 22.04 13.05 18.29
C THR A 3 21.67 11.63 17.86
N LEU A 4 21.26 10.79 18.81
CA LEU A 4 20.64 9.52 18.48
C LEU A 4 19.39 9.88 17.67
N GLU A 5 19.45 9.71 16.36
CA GLU A 5 18.26 9.83 15.52
C GLU A 5 17.24 8.83 16.05
N LYS A 6 16.11 9.36 16.54
CA LYS A 6 15.02 8.54 17.04
C LYS A 6 14.51 7.68 15.89
N THR A 7 14.74 6.36 15.99
CA THR A 7 14.18 5.39 15.06
C THR A 7 12.66 5.45 15.13
N ILE A 8 12.00 5.77 14.02
CA ILE A 8 10.53 5.80 13.92
C ILE A 8 9.98 4.40 14.18
N THR A 9 8.91 4.31 14.96
CA THR A 9 8.19 3.04 15.16
C THR A 9 6.83 3.08 14.47
N ILE A 10 6.26 1.92 14.17
CA ILE A 10 4.99 1.84 13.44
C ILE A 10 3.83 2.44 14.22
N GLU A 11 3.90 2.41 15.56
CA GLU A 11 2.91 2.96 16.49
C GLU A 11 2.76 4.48 16.34
N GLU A 12 3.77 5.16 15.80
CA GLU A 12 3.79 6.60 15.56
C GLU A 12 3.19 6.99 14.21
N THR A 13 2.63 6.03 13.46
CA THR A 13 2.21 6.21 12.07
C THR A 13 0.77 5.79 11.83
N ALA A 14 0.18 6.21 10.70
CA ALA A 14 -1.14 5.78 10.25
C ALA A 14 -1.31 4.24 10.11
N LEU A 15 -0.23 3.47 10.04
CA LEU A 15 -0.27 2.01 9.94
C LEU A 15 -0.49 1.30 11.30
N ALA A 16 -0.37 2.02 12.42
CA ALA A 16 -0.45 1.46 13.77
C ALA A 16 -1.75 0.67 14.02
N ARG A 17 -2.89 1.16 13.50
CA ARG A 17 -4.18 0.48 13.65
C ARG A 17 -4.20 -0.85 12.90
N LEU A 18 -3.80 -0.85 11.63
CA LEU A 18 -3.77 -2.06 10.80
C LEU A 18 -2.82 -3.11 11.39
N ASP A 19 -1.70 -2.66 11.97
CA ASP A 19 -0.76 -3.58 12.61
C ASP A 19 -1.33 -4.25 13.86
N ARG A 20 -1.96 -3.45 14.73
CA ARG A 20 -2.59 -3.95 15.96
C ARG A 20 -3.74 -4.90 15.68
N GLU A 21 -4.47 -4.65 14.60
CA GLU A 21 -5.53 -5.54 14.10
C GLU A 21 -4.99 -6.80 13.41
N GLY A 22 -3.66 -6.96 13.30
CA GLY A 22 -3.02 -8.12 12.68
C GLY A 22 -3.22 -8.18 11.16
N ARG A 23 -3.51 -7.05 10.52
CA ARG A 23 -3.83 -6.99 9.08
C ARG A 23 -2.61 -6.86 8.19
N LEU A 24 -1.47 -6.40 8.72
CA LEU A 24 -0.23 -6.27 7.96
C LEU A 24 0.47 -7.63 7.88
N LEU A 25 0.33 -8.29 6.74
CA LEU A 25 0.82 -9.65 6.51
C LEU A 25 1.95 -9.68 5.47
N ASN A 26 2.67 -10.80 5.41
CA ASN A 26 3.64 -11.11 4.35
C ASN A 26 4.64 -9.97 4.06
N ALA A 27 5.10 -9.29 5.11
CA ALA A 27 5.90 -8.09 4.97
C ALA A 27 7.27 -8.39 4.33
N VAL A 28 7.50 -7.82 3.16
CA VAL A 28 8.82 -7.66 2.51
C VAL A 28 9.55 -6.44 3.06
N LEU A 29 8.79 -5.41 3.45
CA LEU A 29 9.28 -4.24 4.19
C LEU A 29 8.23 -3.85 5.23
N LYS A 30 8.66 -3.59 6.46
CA LYS A 30 7.84 -2.98 7.52
C LYS A 30 8.79 -2.28 8.50
N ALA A 31 9.37 -1.17 8.05
CA ALA A 31 10.49 -0.52 8.73
C ALA A 31 10.60 0.95 8.30
N PRO A 32 11.40 1.77 9.03
CA PRO A 32 11.83 3.08 8.55
C PRO A 32 12.44 3.01 7.15
N THR A 33 12.19 4.04 6.35
CA THR A 33 12.73 4.16 4.99
C THR A 33 14.05 4.94 4.96
N LYS A 34 14.50 5.38 3.78
CA LYS A 34 15.69 6.24 3.67
C LYS A 34 15.39 7.70 3.95
N LYS A 35 14.10 8.10 3.97
CA LYS A 35 13.71 9.47 4.33
C LYS A 35 13.47 9.63 5.82
N PRO A 36 13.96 10.73 6.44
CA PRO A 36 13.70 11.02 7.85
C PRO A 36 12.21 11.08 8.17
N GLY A 37 11.82 10.44 9.27
CA GLY A 37 10.43 10.41 9.74
C GLY A 37 9.48 9.50 8.94
N ARG A 38 9.94 8.84 7.88
CA ARG A 38 9.09 8.02 7.00
C ARG A 38 9.22 6.52 7.30
N PHE A 39 8.08 5.85 7.41
CA PHE A 39 7.96 4.41 7.58
C PHE A 39 7.34 3.78 6.33
N GLY A 40 7.90 2.66 5.87
CA GLY A 40 7.48 1.98 4.65
C GLY A 40 6.87 0.62 4.94
N PHE A 41 5.84 0.27 4.18
CA PHE A 41 5.25 -1.06 4.18
C PHE A 41 5.16 -1.64 2.76
N ARG A 42 5.66 -2.87 2.63
CA ARG A 42 5.48 -3.74 1.46
C ARG A 42 5.03 -5.11 1.94
N GLY A 43 3.87 -5.59 1.51
CA GLY A 43 3.30 -6.84 1.98
C GLY A 43 1.82 -6.92 1.59
N ASP A 44 0.99 -7.49 2.45
CA ASP A 44 -0.45 -7.60 2.21
C ASP A 44 -1.25 -6.95 3.36
N ILE A 45 -2.44 -6.46 3.04
CA ILE A 45 -3.42 -5.98 4.02
C ILE A 45 -4.63 -6.92 4.02
N ALA A 46 -4.82 -7.67 5.10
CA ALA A 46 -5.97 -8.52 5.27
C ALA A 46 -7.27 -7.69 5.29
N LEU A 47 -8.21 -8.02 4.40
CA LEU A 47 -9.52 -7.36 4.35
C LEU A 47 -10.53 -8.10 5.21
N LYS A 48 -10.58 -9.42 5.09
CA LYS A 48 -11.49 -10.28 5.84
C LYS A 48 -10.75 -11.50 6.36
N PHE A 49 -10.87 -11.78 7.65
CA PHE A 49 -10.36 -13.00 8.26
C PHE A 49 -11.39 -14.13 8.15
N GLN A 50 -10.91 -15.37 8.05
CA GLN A 50 -11.76 -16.54 8.15
C GLN A 50 -12.21 -16.75 9.62
N ALA A 51 -13.34 -17.42 9.81
CA ALA A 51 -13.74 -17.87 11.14
C ALA A 51 -12.65 -18.79 11.71
N GLN A 52 -12.10 -18.43 12.88
CA GLN A 52 -11.13 -19.25 13.57
C GLN A 52 -11.83 -20.47 14.16
N VAL A 53 -11.30 -21.66 13.84
CA VAL A 53 -11.71 -22.92 14.46
C VAL A 53 -10.50 -23.41 15.26
N ALA A 54 -10.61 -23.40 16.59
CA ALA A 54 -9.52 -23.70 17.51
C ALA A 54 -8.26 -22.82 17.27
N ASP A 55 -7.06 -23.36 17.51
CA ASP A 55 -5.79 -22.62 17.48
C ASP A 55 -5.14 -22.52 16.08
N GLU A 56 -5.89 -22.82 15.01
CA GLU A 56 -5.35 -22.80 13.64
C GLU A 56 -5.22 -21.35 13.13
N LYS A 57 -3.98 -20.90 12.89
CA LYS A 57 -3.71 -19.62 12.22
C LYS A 57 -4.02 -19.76 10.72
N ARG A 58 -5.22 -19.38 10.32
CA ARG A 58 -5.65 -19.38 8.92
C ARG A 58 -5.23 -18.12 8.17
N PRO A 59 -4.94 -18.22 6.86
CA PRO A 59 -4.82 -17.03 6.02
C PRO A 59 -6.15 -16.26 6.00
N PRO A 60 -6.12 -14.95 5.67
CA PRO A 60 -7.34 -14.20 5.42
C PRO A 60 -8.17 -14.85 4.29
N ASP A 61 -9.48 -14.59 4.30
CA ASP A 61 -10.40 -14.96 3.21
C ASP A 61 -9.99 -14.23 1.93
N PHE A 62 -9.70 -12.93 2.04
CA PHE A 62 -9.08 -12.14 0.98
C PHE A 62 -8.39 -10.88 1.55
N SER A 63 -7.49 -10.32 0.73
CA SER A 63 -6.59 -9.22 1.08
C SER A 63 -6.48 -8.21 -0.05
N ILE A 64 -5.88 -7.05 0.25
CA ILE A 64 -5.11 -6.30 -0.72
C ILE A 64 -3.70 -6.89 -0.72
N GLU A 65 -3.23 -7.39 -1.85
CA GLU A 65 -1.93 -8.04 -1.98
C GLU A 65 -0.89 -7.10 -2.60
N GLN A 66 0.40 -7.40 -2.39
CA GLN A 66 1.51 -6.65 -2.98
C GLN A 66 1.43 -5.14 -2.71
N VAL A 67 0.93 -4.78 -1.53
CA VAL A 67 0.76 -3.40 -1.10
C VAL A 67 2.10 -2.68 -1.11
N LEU A 68 2.10 -1.46 -1.62
CA LEU A 68 3.22 -0.52 -1.54
C LEU A 68 2.69 0.77 -0.90
N THR A 69 3.25 1.15 0.25
CA THR A 69 2.86 2.41 0.91
C THR A 69 3.99 2.98 1.76
N VAL A 70 4.00 4.30 1.91
CA VAL A 70 4.83 5.03 2.87
C VAL A 70 3.96 5.97 3.68
N VAL A 71 4.32 6.15 4.95
CA VAL A 71 3.64 7.02 5.90
C VAL A 71 4.65 7.86 6.67
N GLN A 72 4.23 9.03 7.14
CA GLN A 72 5.05 9.92 7.95
C GLN A 72 4.67 9.77 9.42
N ALA A 73 5.66 9.75 10.30
CA ALA A 73 5.44 9.74 11.75
C ALA A 73 4.67 11.00 12.18
N GLY A 74 3.67 10.81 13.03
CA GLY A 74 2.77 11.87 13.51
C GLY A 74 1.63 12.22 12.56
N GLU A 75 1.69 11.81 11.29
CA GLU A 75 0.60 12.06 10.34
C GLU A 75 -0.50 10.98 10.46
N PRO A 76 -1.78 11.38 10.49
CA PRO A 76 -2.88 10.45 10.75
C PRO A 76 -3.26 9.60 9.54
N THR A 77 -2.86 10.00 8.33
CA THR A 77 -3.29 9.40 7.07
C THR A 77 -2.16 8.84 6.23
N ILE A 78 -2.50 7.87 5.40
CA ILE A 78 -1.68 7.28 4.36
C ILE A 78 -1.72 8.18 3.12
N PRO A 79 -0.62 8.82 2.72
CA PRO A 79 -0.60 9.73 1.56
C PRO A 79 -0.67 8.97 0.23
N ILE A 80 -0.17 7.74 0.18
CA ILE A 80 -0.19 6.90 -1.02
C ILE A 80 -0.33 5.43 -0.65
N LEU A 81 -1.20 4.71 -1.35
CA LEU A 81 -1.33 3.26 -1.24
C LEU A 81 -1.55 2.67 -2.64
N VAL A 82 -0.74 1.68 -2.96
CA VAL A 82 -0.90 0.84 -4.15
C VAL A 82 -1.15 -0.58 -3.67
N GLY A 83 -2.02 -1.34 -4.32
CA GLY A 83 -2.12 -2.78 -4.08
C GLY A 83 -2.95 -3.50 -5.12
N TYR A 84 -3.04 -4.82 -4.99
CA TYR A 84 -3.77 -5.69 -5.90
C TYR A 84 -4.96 -6.35 -5.18
N ILE A 85 -6.08 -6.48 -5.88
CA ILE A 85 -7.24 -7.28 -5.43
C ILE A 85 -7.67 -8.25 -6.54
N HIS A 86 -7.97 -9.49 -6.15
CA HIS A 86 -8.46 -10.52 -7.08
C HIS A 86 -9.82 -10.17 -7.71
N SER A 87 -10.63 -9.38 -7.01
CA SER A 87 -11.94 -8.96 -7.49
C SER A 87 -12.21 -7.50 -7.21
N PHE A 88 -12.65 -6.76 -8.23
CA PHE A 88 -13.10 -5.37 -8.11
C PHE A 88 -14.18 -5.19 -7.03
N ALA A 89 -15.00 -6.22 -6.76
CA ALA A 89 -15.98 -6.20 -5.68
C ALA A 89 -15.36 -5.97 -4.29
N TYR A 90 -14.09 -6.34 -4.09
CA TYR A 90 -13.38 -6.17 -2.81
C TYR A 90 -13.00 -4.72 -2.53
N LEU A 91 -13.09 -3.81 -3.51
CA LEU A 91 -12.74 -2.40 -3.32
C LEU A 91 -13.57 -1.72 -2.23
N SER A 92 -14.86 -2.05 -2.13
CA SER A 92 -15.74 -1.52 -1.08
C SER A 92 -15.27 -1.94 0.33
N VAL A 93 -14.88 -3.20 0.48
CA VAL A 93 -14.33 -3.73 1.75
C VAL A 93 -12.96 -3.12 2.04
N ALA A 94 -12.12 -2.92 1.02
CA ALA A 94 -10.85 -2.23 1.14
C ALA A 94 -11.04 -0.79 1.65
N ALA A 95 -11.98 -0.05 1.08
CA ALA A 95 -12.31 1.30 1.52
C ALA A 95 -12.80 1.34 2.98
N GLU A 96 -13.65 0.39 3.40
CA GLU A 96 -14.12 0.31 4.79
C GLU A 96 -12.98 -0.06 5.76
N VAL A 97 -12.13 -1.03 5.41
CA VAL A 97 -10.98 -1.40 6.25
C VAL A 97 -9.99 -0.24 6.39
N LEU A 98 -9.79 0.54 5.34
CA LEU A 98 -8.88 1.71 5.32
C LEU A 98 -9.55 3.00 5.78
N LYS A 99 -10.83 2.96 6.18
CA LYS A 99 -11.59 4.15 6.59
C LYS A 99 -10.88 4.91 7.71
N GLY A 100 -10.85 6.23 7.55
CA GLY A 100 -10.14 7.16 8.44
C GLY A 100 -8.61 7.15 8.30
N LEU A 101 -8.03 6.25 7.48
CA LEU A 101 -6.60 6.22 7.18
C LEU A 101 -6.26 6.86 5.84
N LEU A 102 -7.24 7.18 5.00
CA LEU A 102 -7.04 7.78 3.69
C LEU A 102 -7.44 9.26 3.72
N SER A 103 -6.67 10.10 3.03
CA SER A 103 -6.96 11.51 2.80
C SER A 103 -7.61 11.70 1.44
N PRO A 104 -8.61 12.59 1.29
CA PRO A 104 -9.17 12.94 -0.02
C PRO A 104 -8.15 13.46 -1.04
N THR A 105 -6.98 13.95 -0.58
CA THR A 105 -5.89 14.45 -1.43
C THR A 105 -4.76 13.43 -1.63
N GLY A 106 -4.92 12.20 -1.13
CA GLY A 106 -3.94 11.14 -1.31
C GLY A 106 -4.02 10.50 -2.70
N THR A 107 -3.04 9.64 -3.00
CA THR A 107 -2.95 8.93 -4.27
C THR A 107 -3.15 7.43 -4.05
N TYR A 108 -4.25 6.87 -4.53
CA TYR A 108 -4.61 5.47 -4.27
C TYR A 108 -4.79 4.69 -5.56
N PHE A 109 -3.98 3.66 -5.76
CA PHE A 109 -4.03 2.77 -6.90
C PHE A 109 -4.45 1.37 -6.45
N ILE A 110 -5.42 0.79 -7.13
CA ILE A 110 -5.84 -0.59 -6.91
C ILE A 110 -5.80 -1.31 -8.25
N PHE A 111 -4.89 -2.25 -8.37
CA PHE A 111 -4.86 -3.18 -9.47
C PHE A 111 -5.90 -4.28 -9.25
N ALA A 112 -6.75 -4.55 -10.24
CA ALA A 112 -7.79 -5.55 -10.14
C ALA A 112 -7.66 -6.60 -11.26
N ASN A 113 -7.82 -7.87 -10.91
CA ASN A 113 -7.68 -8.97 -11.87
C ASN A 113 -8.87 -9.11 -12.83
N ASN A 114 -10.09 -8.92 -12.32
CA ASN A 114 -11.33 -9.27 -13.01
C ASN A 114 -12.01 -8.08 -13.69
N ILE A 115 -11.21 -7.15 -14.21
CA ILE A 115 -11.70 -6.02 -15.02
C ILE A 115 -11.13 -6.10 -16.44
N ASP A 116 -11.76 -5.41 -17.38
CA ASP A 116 -11.27 -5.31 -18.76
C ASP A 116 -9.85 -4.73 -18.81
N LEU A 117 -8.95 -5.36 -19.58
CA LEU A 117 -7.53 -4.99 -19.69
C LEU A 117 -7.29 -3.60 -20.28
N LEU A 118 -8.29 -3.02 -20.94
CA LEU A 118 -8.25 -1.66 -21.47
C LEU A 118 -8.96 -0.65 -20.57
N ALA A 119 -9.65 -1.10 -19.53
CA ALA A 119 -10.39 -0.21 -18.65
C ALA A 119 -9.47 0.52 -17.67
N LYS A 120 -9.76 1.79 -17.42
CA LYS A 120 -9.21 2.57 -16.32
C LYS A 120 -10.37 3.22 -15.62
N TYR A 121 -10.55 2.92 -14.33
CA TYR A 121 -11.65 3.51 -13.56
C TYR A 121 -11.12 4.50 -12.53
N LYS A 122 -11.87 5.58 -12.35
CA LYS A 122 -11.76 6.47 -11.21
C LYS A 122 -12.99 6.26 -10.34
N VAL A 123 -12.82 5.57 -9.22
CA VAL A 123 -13.93 5.23 -8.32
C VAL A 123 -13.84 6.10 -7.08
N VAL A 124 -14.93 6.77 -6.74
CA VAL A 124 -15.03 7.59 -5.52
C VAL A 124 -15.89 6.87 -4.49
N ILE A 125 -15.33 6.62 -3.30
CA ILE A 125 -16.03 6.02 -2.16
C ILE A 125 -15.77 6.93 -0.96
N ASP A 126 -16.84 7.44 -0.33
CA ASP A 126 -16.75 8.34 0.83
C ASP A 126 -15.78 9.53 0.65
N GLY A 127 -15.72 10.09 -0.57
CA GLY A 127 -14.83 11.20 -0.92
C GLY A 127 -13.37 10.81 -1.18
N ILE A 128 -13.03 9.53 -1.09
CA ILE A 128 -11.71 8.99 -1.45
C ILE A 128 -11.73 8.50 -2.89
N THR A 129 -10.76 8.95 -3.68
CA THR A 129 -10.60 8.57 -5.08
C THR A 129 -9.62 7.41 -5.19
N PHE A 130 -10.05 6.33 -5.84
CA PHE A 130 -9.21 5.19 -6.22
C PHE A 130 -9.05 5.14 -7.74
N PHE A 131 -7.81 5.07 -8.20
CA PHE A 131 -7.47 4.71 -9.58
C PHE A 131 -7.42 3.19 -9.67
N VAL A 132 -8.38 2.61 -10.38
CA VAL A 132 -8.50 1.16 -10.53
C VAL A 132 -8.03 0.75 -11.91
N LEU A 133 -6.98 -0.05 -11.95
CA LEU A 133 -6.24 -0.42 -13.15
C LEU A 133 -6.22 -1.96 -13.30
N PRO A 134 -6.14 -2.49 -14.53
CA PRO A 134 -6.06 -3.92 -14.75
C PRO A 134 -4.65 -4.40 -14.41
N CYS A 135 -4.52 -5.62 -13.92
CA CYS A 135 -3.23 -6.29 -13.76
C CYS A 135 -3.38 -7.75 -14.15
N ASP A 136 -2.88 -8.07 -15.34
CA ASP A 136 -2.92 -9.41 -15.91
C ASP A 136 -1.50 -10.00 -15.93
N GLU A 137 -1.33 -11.15 -15.29
CA GLU A 137 -0.08 -11.91 -15.23
C GLU A 137 1.20 -11.09 -14.87
N SER A 138 1.03 -9.97 -14.16
CA SER A 138 2.10 -9.05 -13.75
C SER A 138 2.13 -8.85 -12.23
N THR A 139 3.07 -8.04 -11.75
CA THR A 139 3.16 -7.65 -10.34
C THR A 139 2.87 -6.17 -10.20
N VAL A 140 2.28 -5.76 -9.08
CA VAL A 140 2.05 -4.35 -8.74
C VAL A 140 3.34 -3.53 -8.86
N TRP A 141 4.48 -4.12 -8.49
CA TRP A 141 5.78 -3.48 -8.63
C TRP A 141 6.12 -3.13 -10.08
N LYS A 142 5.94 -4.08 -11.00
CA LYS A 142 6.19 -3.86 -12.43
C LYS A 142 5.20 -2.84 -13.01
N GLU A 143 3.90 -3.01 -12.74
CA GLU A 143 2.88 -2.10 -13.26
C GLU A 143 3.11 -0.66 -12.80
N MET A 144 3.50 -0.45 -11.54
CA MET A 144 3.84 0.88 -11.04
C MET A 144 5.11 1.45 -11.66
N MET A 145 6.15 0.64 -11.86
CA MET A 145 7.36 1.10 -12.57
C MET A 145 7.03 1.55 -13.99
N ASP A 146 6.23 0.76 -14.71
CA ASP A 146 5.82 1.06 -16.08
C ASP A 146 4.94 2.33 -16.10
N LEU A 147 3.96 2.43 -15.20
CA LEU A 147 3.08 3.60 -15.08
C LEU A 147 3.85 4.90 -14.78
N MET A 148 4.89 4.82 -13.92
CA MET A 148 5.75 5.95 -13.57
C MET A 148 6.91 6.16 -14.55
N SER A 149 7.03 5.34 -15.59
CA SER A 149 8.15 5.37 -16.56
C SER A 149 9.53 5.29 -15.90
N ILE A 150 9.67 4.48 -14.85
CA ILE A 150 10.93 4.30 -14.10
C ILE A 150 11.77 3.20 -14.73
N ASP A 151 13.04 3.50 -15.05
CA ASP A 151 13.95 2.49 -15.58
C ASP A 151 14.49 1.59 -14.45
N LYS A 152 14.63 0.29 -14.74
CA LYS A 152 15.21 -0.67 -13.79
C LYS A 152 16.59 -0.25 -13.27
N ASN A 153 17.36 0.47 -14.08
CA ASN A 153 18.69 0.97 -13.74
C ASN A 153 18.66 2.06 -12.65
N ASP A 154 17.57 2.80 -12.51
CA ASP A 154 17.41 3.83 -11.48
C ASP A 154 17.29 3.19 -10.10
N VAL A 155 16.65 2.01 -10.04
CA VAL A 155 16.35 1.31 -8.79
C VAL A 155 17.30 0.16 -8.48
N LYS A 156 18.12 -0.33 -9.43
CA LYS A 156 18.91 -1.57 -9.25
C LYS A 156 19.92 -1.52 -8.10
N LYS A 157 20.44 -0.34 -7.76
CA LYS A 157 21.43 -0.16 -6.67
C LYS A 157 20.80 0.19 -5.32
N LEU A 158 19.50 0.44 -5.28
CA LEU A 158 18.77 0.78 -4.07
C LEU A 158 18.37 -0.49 -3.30
N ASP A 159 18.33 -0.40 -1.98
CA ASP A 159 17.76 -1.45 -1.14
C ASP A 159 16.23 -1.39 -1.15
N THR A 160 15.56 -2.33 -0.47
CA THR A 160 14.09 -2.44 -0.48
C THR A 160 13.39 -1.14 -0.07
N ALA A 161 13.94 -0.43 0.93
CA ALA A 161 13.43 0.84 1.42
C ALA A 161 13.65 1.98 0.41
N GLY A 162 14.88 2.13 -0.11
CA GLY A 162 15.19 3.17 -1.09
C GLY A 162 14.42 2.99 -2.41
N LYS A 163 14.20 1.73 -2.84
CA LYS A 163 13.36 1.41 -3.99
C LYS A 163 11.92 1.87 -3.78
N LEU A 164 11.36 1.60 -2.61
CA LEU A 164 9.99 2.01 -2.27
C LEU A 164 9.87 3.54 -2.26
N ASP A 165 10.83 4.24 -1.65
CA ASP A 165 10.87 5.70 -1.66
C ASP A 165 10.88 6.24 -3.09
N HIS A 166 11.81 5.76 -3.92
CA HIS A 166 11.96 6.22 -5.29
C HIS A 166 10.67 6.05 -6.11
N LEU A 167 10.04 4.88 -6.03
CA LEU A 167 8.81 4.59 -6.77
C LEU A 167 7.62 5.43 -6.28
N LEU A 168 7.40 5.49 -4.97
CA LEU A 168 6.22 6.16 -4.43
C LEU A 168 6.34 7.69 -4.44
N ASP A 169 7.54 8.25 -4.34
CA ASP A 169 7.73 9.69 -4.52
C ASP A 169 7.38 10.16 -5.94
N ALA A 170 7.67 9.33 -6.95
CA ALA A 170 7.29 9.63 -8.34
C ALA A 170 5.77 9.58 -8.56
N ALA A 171 5.06 8.77 -7.77
CA ALA A 171 3.62 8.57 -7.88
C ALA A 171 2.78 9.51 -7.02
N ILE A 172 3.32 10.09 -5.94
CA ILE A 172 2.58 11.02 -5.08
C ILE A 172 2.13 12.24 -5.90
N GLY A 173 0.84 12.56 -5.78
CA GLY A 173 0.24 13.68 -6.51
C GLY A 173 -0.09 13.36 -7.96
N PHE A 174 -0.02 12.08 -8.35
CA PHE A 174 -0.50 11.63 -9.65
C PHE A 174 -1.95 12.10 -9.88
N ASN A 175 -2.15 12.73 -11.02
CA ASN A 175 -3.45 13.12 -11.54
C ASN A 175 -3.44 12.88 -13.05
N GLU A 176 -4.52 12.31 -13.58
CA GLU A 176 -4.72 12.06 -15.01
C GLU A 176 -5.15 13.33 -15.75
#